data_AF-A0A940AFN6-F1
#
_entry.id   AF-A0A940AFN6-F1
#
_cell.length_a   1.000
_cell.length_b   1.000
_cell.length_c   1.000
_cell.angle_alpha   90.00
_cell.angle_beta   90.00
_cell.angle_gamma   90.00
#
_symmetry.space_group_name_H-M   'P 1'
#
loop_
_entity.id
_entity.type
_entity.pdbx_description
1 polymer ?
#
loop_
_entity_poly.entity_id
_entity_poly.type
_entity_poly.pdbx_seq_one_letter_code
_entity_poly.pdbx_strand_id
1 'polypeptide(L)'
;MGFVKEFRDFHQEMPEWQYLTSIGVRNMFGKEIPKETASIVLDRENNYYLIPQGHTGRGHTDEDMSFFVLCLNGKKVQIEAIENPKKNQDKTIDTWFDIRKIRIIDQEINDIFSHEKLIALITDAFEKRALIQEDEHCKNGNVRITGLDESKLV
;
A
#
# COMPACT_ATOMS: atom_id res chain seq x y z
N MET A 1 0.11 6.94 -17.30
CA MET A 1 -0.40 5.67 -16.75
C MET A 1 -0.58 5.82 -15.24
N GLY A 2 -1.39 4.98 -14.60
CA GLY A 2 -1.63 5.01 -13.14
C GLY A 2 -1.00 3.81 -12.44
N PHE A 3 -1.41 3.51 -11.20
CA PHE A 3 -0.85 2.37 -10.48
C PHE A 3 -1.11 1.04 -11.19
N VAL A 4 -0.11 0.16 -11.13
CA VAL A 4 -0.20 -1.23 -11.58
C VAL A 4 0.36 -2.15 -10.51
N LYS A 5 -0.16 -3.37 -10.42
CA LYS A 5 0.42 -4.43 -9.60
C LYS A 5 1.32 -5.29 -10.47
N GLU A 6 2.61 -5.31 -10.17
CA GLU A 6 3.58 -6.18 -10.83
C GLU A 6 3.85 -7.40 -9.94
N PHE A 7 3.77 -8.59 -10.50
CA PHE A 7 4.25 -9.83 -9.88
C PHE A 7 5.68 -10.09 -10.30
N ARG A 8 6.50 -10.64 -9.39
CA ARG A 8 7.93 -10.81 -9.59
C ARG A 8 8.38 -12.19 -9.16
N ASP A 9 9.46 -12.64 -9.77
CA ASP A 9 10.20 -13.81 -9.29
C ASP A 9 10.83 -13.47 -7.94
N PHE A 10 10.58 -14.31 -6.94
CA PHE A 10 11.15 -14.14 -5.59
C PHE A 10 12.67 -14.16 -5.59
N HIS A 11 13.31 -14.74 -6.61
CA HIS A 11 14.76 -14.81 -6.71
C HIS A 11 15.41 -13.57 -7.33
N GLN A 12 14.64 -12.56 -7.74
CA GLN A 12 15.16 -11.34 -8.34
C GLN A 12 15.09 -10.15 -7.39
N GLU A 13 16.21 -9.44 -7.23
CA GLU A 13 16.24 -8.19 -6.50
C GLU A 13 15.32 -7.16 -7.18
N MET A 14 14.56 -6.43 -6.37
CA MET A 14 13.73 -5.32 -6.77
C MET A 14 14.60 -4.17 -7.29
N PRO A 15 14.46 -3.73 -8.56
CA PRO A 15 15.26 -2.62 -9.08
C PRO A 15 15.04 -1.30 -8.32
N GLU A 16 13.87 -1.13 -7.72
CA GLU A 16 13.52 0.05 -6.92
C GLU A 16 14.17 0.05 -5.52
N TRP A 17 14.80 -1.06 -5.09
CA TRP A 17 15.28 -1.22 -3.70
C TRP A 17 16.27 -0.14 -3.27
N GLN A 18 17.25 0.18 -4.12
CA GLN A 18 18.25 1.21 -3.82
C GLN A 18 17.59 2.58 -3.65
N TYR A 19 16.65 2.92 -4.55
CA TYR A 19 15.90 4.17 -4.50
C TYR A 19 15.07 4.28 -3.21
N LEU A 20 14.24 3.27 -2.92
CA LEU A 20 13.37 3.25 -1.74
C LEU A 20 14.20 3.35 -0.44
N THR A 21 15.34 2.67 -0.39
CA THR A 21 16.28 2.77 0.74
C THR A 21 16.89 4.15 0.86
N SER A 22 17.25 4.80 -0.26
CA SER A 22 17.85 6.13 -0.29
C SER A 22 16.90 7.24 0.19
N ILE A 23 15.60 7.11 -0.08
CA ILE A 23 14.57 8.03 0.44
C ILE A 23 14.13 7.67 1.87
N GLY A 24 14.77 6.67 2.49
CA GLY A 24 14.56 6.31 3.90
C GLY A 24 13.33 5.45 4.17
N VAL A 25 12.86 4.66 3.19
CA VAL A 25 11.84 3.64 3.44
C VAL A 25 12.44 2.52 4.32
N ARG A 26 11.66 2.11 5.32
CA ARG A 26 12.01 1.06 6.30
C ARG A 26 10.83 0.13 6.51
N ASN A 27 11.09 -1.07 7.03
CA ASN A 27 10.03 -1.97 7.48
C ASN A 27 9.46 -1.52 8.83
N MET A 28 8.45 -2.23 9.34
CA MET A 28 7.77 -1.89 10.60
C MET A 28 8.69 -1.88 11.83
N PHE A 29 9.87 -2.50 11.76
CA PHE A 29 10.88 -2.52 12.82
C PHE A 29 11.99 -1.47 12.64
N GLY A 30 11.85 -0.57 11.66
CA GLY A 30 12.84 0.47 11.37
C GLY A 30 14.09 -0.04 10.63
N LYS A 31 14.09 -1.29 10.16
CA LYS A 31 15.19 -1.86 9.35
C LYS A 31 14.95 -1.63 7.87
N GLU A 32 15.95 -1.88 7.04
CA GLU A 32 15.79 -1.85 5.58
C GLU A 32 14.66 -2.79 5.14
N ILE A 33 13.97 -2.40 4.07
CA ILE A 33 12.98 -3.29 3.45
C ILE A 33 13.70 -4.44 2.75
N PRO A 34 13.06 -5.63 2.65
CA PRO A 34 13.59 -6.73 1.88
C PRO A 34 13.92 -6.33 0.44
N LYS A 35 15.00 -6.89 -0.10
CA LYS A 35 15.39 -6.70 -1.50
C LYS A 35 14.47 -7.42 -2.48
N GLU A 36 13.72 -8.40 -2.00
CA GLU A 36 12.88 -9.29 -2.79
C GLU A 36 11.43 -9.15 -2.33
N THR A 37 10.48 -9.21 -3.27
CA THR A 37 9.05 -9.25 -2.99
C THR A 37 8.30 -9.98 -4.09
N ALA A 38 7.28 -10.76 -3.72
CA ALA A 38 6.40 -11.45 -4.66
C ALA A 38 5.67 -10.51 -5.62
N SER A 39 5.36 -9.32 -5.12
CA SER A 39 4.59 -8.32 -5.85
C SER A 39 4.81 -6.92 -5.28
N ILE A 40 4.59 -5.93 -6.13
CA ILE A 40 4.65 -4.51 -5.77
C ILE A 40 3.53 -3.78 -6.50
N VAL A 41 3.00 -2.71 -5.90
CA VAL A 41 2.11 -1.78 -6.59
C VAL A 41 2.88 -0.48 -6.84
N LEU A 42 2.96 -0.07 -8.09
CA LEU A 42 3.78 1.07 -8.49
C LEU A 42 3.21 1.81 -9.70
N ASP A 43 3.68 3.04 -9.89
CA ASP A 43 3.53 3.85 -11.09
C ASP A 43 4.92 4.33 -11.51
N ARG A 44 5.42 3.77 -12.62
CA ARG A 44 6.79 4.04 -13.12
C ARG A 44 6.93 5.44 -13.69
N GLU A 45 5.88 5.99 -14.30
CA GLU A 45 5.95 7.32 -14.92
C GLU A 45 6.14 8.40 -13.86
N ASN A 46 5.51 8.20 -12.70
CA ASN A 46 5.52 9.17 -11.61
C ASN A 46 6.44 8.79 -10.43
N ASN A 47 7.15 7.67 -10.50
CA ASN A 47 7.95 7.13 -9.40
C ASN A 47 7.15 6.97 -8.10
N TYR A 48 5.94 6.42 -8.20
CA TYR A 48 5.09 6.14 -7.04
C TYR A 48 5.13 4.67 -6.67
N TYR A 49 5.14 4.38 -5.37
CA TYR A 49 5.31 3.02 -4.86
C TYR A 49 4.48 2.81 -3.60
N LEU A 50 3.64 1.78 -3.58
CA LEU A 50 3.00 1.29 -2.36
C LEU A 50 3.74 0.06 -1.87
N ILE A 51 4.42 0.20 -0.73
CA ILE A 51 5.32 -0.82 -0.17
C ILE A 51 4.73 -1.38 1.13
N PRO A 52 4.55 -2.70 1.26
CA PRO A 52 4.21 -3.32 2.54
C PRO A 52 5.39 -3.24 3.51
N GLN A 53 5.13 -2.79 4.73
CA GLN A 53 6.13 -2.66 5.80
C GLN A 53 6.07 -3.81 6.82
N GLY A 54 4.94 -4.52 6.88
CA GLY A 54 4.70 -5.65 7.77
C GLY A 54 3.25 -5.70 8.25
N HIS A 55 2.93 -6.63 9.16
CA HIS A 55 1.61 -6.75 9.77
C HIS A 55 1.74 -7.17 11.25
N THR A 56 0.75 -6.82 12.08
CA THR A 56 0.61 -7.37 13.43
C THR A 56 -0.22 -8.65 13.37
N GLY A 57 0.37 -9.79 13.71
CA GLY A 57 -0.40 -11.03 13.81
C GLY A 57 -1.51 -10.93 14.88
N ARG A 58 -2.58 -11.73 14.70
CA ARG A 58 -3.77 -11.80 15.57
C ARG A 58 -3.52 -12.06 17.07
N GLY A 59 -2.28 -12.31 17.49
CA GLY A 59 -1.92 -12.58 18.87
C GLY A 59 -1.72 -11.31 19.74
N HIS A 60 -1.59 -10.13 19.13
CA HIS A 60 -1.31 -8.87 19.86
C HIS A 60 -2.46 -7.86 19.82
N THR A 61 -3.29 -7.91 18.78
CA THR A 61 -4.47 -7.09 18.56
C THR A 61 -5.54 -8.02 18.02
N ASP A 62 -6.81 -7.84 18.43
CA ASP A 62 -7.94 -8.66 17.93
C ASP A 62 -8.16 -8.51 16.39
N GLU A 63 -7.37 -7.65 15.73
CA GLU A 63 -7.36 -7.38 14.29
C GLU A 63 -5.95 -7.59 13.69
N ASP A 64 -5.90 -8.12 12.47
CA ASP A 64 -4.66 -8.28 11.68
C ASP A 64 -4.39 -6.98 10.92
N MET A 65 -3.59 -6.10 11.53
CA MET A 65 -3.31 -4.77 10.99
C MET A 65 -2.06 -4.82 10.10
N SER A 66 -2.22 -4.42 8.85
CA SER A 66 -1.12 -4.30 7.89
C SER A 66 -0.65 -2.84 7.79
N PHE A 67 0.67 -2.69 7.73
CA PHE A 67 1.34 -1.40 7.63
C PHE A 67 1.92 -1.24 6.24
N PHE A 68 1.68 -0.09 5.62
CA PHE A 68 2.16 0.27 4.30
C PHE A 68 2.81 1.65 4.33
N VAL A 69 3.69 1.88 3.36
CA VAL A 69 4.14 3.22 3.00
C VAL A 69 3.83 3.47 1.54
N LEU A 70 3.13 4.56 1.27
CA LEU A 70 2.95 5.11 -0.07
C LEU A 70 4.01 6.18 -0.29
N CYS A 71 4.86 5.96 -1.28
CA CYS A 71 5.89 6.89 -1.70
C CYS A 71 5.38 7.64 -2.95
N LEU A 72 5.27 8.96 -2.87
CA LEU A 72 4.86 9.85 -3.96
C LEU A 72 5.97 10.87 -4.21
N ASN A 73 6.66 10.82 -5.36
CA ASN A 73 7.80 11.71 -5.67
C ASN A 73 8.87 11.76 -4.56
N GLY A 74 9.17 10.60 -3.94
CA GLY A 74 10.15 10.49 -2.86
C GLY A 74 9.64 10.94 -1.47
N LYS A 75 8.40 11.43 -1.39
CA LYS A 75 7.71 11.79 -0.14
C LYS A 75 6.87 10.61 0.36
N LYS A 76 6.80 10.40 1.67
CA LYS A 76 6.23 9.20 2.29
C LYS A 76 4.96 9.52 3.06
N VAL A 77 3.98 8.65 2.88
CA VAL A 77 2.75 8.58 3.65
C VAL A 77 2.66 7.18 4.24
N GLN A 78 2.59 7.09 5.56
CA GLN A 78 2.39 5.83 6.25
C GLN A 78 0.90 5.54 6.36
N ILE A 79 0.52 4.29 6.12
CA ILE A 79 -0.88 3.85 6.05
C ILE A 79 -1.03 2.59 6.88
N GLU A 80 -2.02 2.57 7.76
CA GLU A 80 -2.43 1.42 8.56
C GLU A 80 -3.77 0.93 8.01
N ALA A 81 -3.86 -0.33 7.61
CA ALA A 81 -5.04 -0.90 6.98
C ALA A 81 -5.30 -2.33 7.46
N ILE A 82 -6.57 -2.71 7.49
CA ILE A 82 -6.99 -4.09 7.74
C ILE A 82 -7.34 -4.74 6.40
N GLU A 83 -6.71 -5.86 6.10
CA GLU A 83 -7.03 -6.67 4.93
C GLU A 83 -8.11 -7.68 5.31
N ASN A 84 -9.24 -7.62 4.62
CA ASN A 84 -10.37 -8.50 4.87
C ASN A 84 -10.69 -9.30 3.59
N PRO A 85 -10.13 -10.49 3.42
CA PRO A 85 -10.50 -11.35 2.31
C PRO A 85 -11.88 -11.97 2.57
N LYS A 86 -12.79 -11.83 1.62
CA LYS A 86 -14.09 -12.50 1.60
C LYS A 86 -14.13 -13.48 0.44
N LYS A 87 -14.19 -14.76 0.77
CA LYS A 87 -14.42 -15.80 -0.23
C LYS A 87 -15.91 -15.86 -0.58
N ASN A 88 -16.21 -15.73 -1.86
CA ASN A 88 -17.56 -15.81 -2.39
C ASN A 88 -17.94 -17.25 -2.72
N GLN A 89 -19.25 -17.50 -2.88
CA GLN A 89 -19.79 -18.82 -3.20
C GLN A 89 -19.31 -19.35 -4.56
N ASP A 90 -19.03 -18.44 -5.50
CA ASP A 90 -18.47 -18.72 -6.83
C ASP A 90 -16.96 -18.97 -6.82
N LYS A 91 -16.37 -19.19 -5.63
CA LYS A 91 -14.94 -19.39 -5.38
C LYS A 91 -14.07 -18.16 -5.68
N THR A 92 -14.67 -17.02 -6.02
CA THR A 92 -13.91 -15.78 -6.16
C THR A 92 -13.49 -15.24 -4.80
N ILE A 93 -12.41 -14.48 -4.77
CA ILE A 93 -11.97 -13.77 -3.57
C ILE A 93 -12.15 -12.27 -3.81
N ASP A 94 -13.04 -11.67 -3.01
CA ASP A 94 -13.12 -10.22 -2.89
C ASP A 94 -12.25 -9.79 -1.72
N THR A 95 -11.26 -8.96 -2.00
CA THR A 95 -10.39 -8.42 -0.95
C THR A 95 -10.77 -6.96 -0.75
N TRP A 96 -11.11 -6.61 0.49
CA TRP A 96 -11.32 -5.21 0.86
C TRP A 96 -10.30 -4.75 1.89
N PHE A 97 -9.79 -3.54 1.67
CA PHE A 97 -8.89 -2.87 2.60
C PHE A 97 -9.66 -1.79 3.36
N ASP A 98 -9.62 -1.87 4.69
CA ASP A 98 -10.14 -0.85 5.58
C ASP A 98 -8.98 0.01 6.08
N ILE A 99 -8.79 1.19 5.47
CA ILE A 99 -7.74 2.13 5.86
C ILE A 99 -8.18 2.82 7.16
N ARG A 100 -7.48 2.47 8.24
CA ARG A 100 -7.75 2.94 9.61
C ARG A 100 -7.05 4.26 9.91
N LYS A 101 -5.86 4.46 9.34
CA LYS A 101 -5.04 5.63 9.65
C LYS A 101 -4.09 5.94 8.52
N ILE A 102 -3.95 7.23 8.24
CA ILE A 102 -2.99 7.81 7.31
C ILE A 102 -2.15 8.81 8.09
N ARG A 103 -0.83 8.71 7.99
CA ARG A 103 0.12 9.63 8.59
C ARG A 103 1.06 10.17 7.53
N ILE A 104 1.04 11.48 7.33
CA ILE A 104 2.01 12.17 6.50
C ILE A 104 3.35 12.20 7.24
N ILE A 105 4.39 11.62 6.62
CA ILE A 105 5.74 11.63 7.19
C ILE A 105 6.50 12.87 6.70
N ASP A 106 6.39 13.16 5.41
CA ASP A 106 7.02 14.32 4.78
C ASP A 106 5.95 15.38 4.49
N GLN A 107 5.92 16.45 5.29
CA GLN A 107 4.87 17.47 5.24
C GLN A 107 4.80 18.24 3.92
N GLU A 108 5.90 18.30 3.14
CA GLU A 108 5.91 18.97 1.84
C GLU A 108 5.00 18.26 0.81
N ILE A 109 4.47 17.08 1.12
CA ILE A 109 3.48 16.42 0.28
C ILE A 109 2.20 17.25 0.12
N ASN A 110 1.84 18.03 1.14
CA ASN A 110 0.67 18.90 1.14
C ASN A 110 0.83 20.10 0.18
N ASP A 111 2.07 20.46 -0.16
CA ASP A 111 2.36 21.49 -1.17
C ASP A 111 2.25 20.95 -2.61
N ILE A 112 2.36 19.62 -2.78
CA ILE A 112 2.41 18.96 -4.08
C ILE A 112 1.05 18.38 -4.47
N PHE A 113 0.31 17.86 -3.51
CA PHE A 113 -0.96 17.19 -3.73
C PHE A 113 -2.04 17.80 -2.85
N SER A 114 -3.19 18.15 -3.45
CA SER A 114 -4.38 18.44 -2.67
C SER A 114 -4.82 17.21 -1.89
N HIS A 115 -5.55 17.44 -0.80
CA HIS A 115 -6.12 16.37 0.02
C HIS A 115 -6.94 15.36 -0.81
N GLU A 116 -7.83 15.86 -1.68
CA GLU A 116 -8.64 15.03 -2.59
C GLU A 116 -7.77 14.16 -3.51
N LYS A 117 -6.69 14.74 -4.06
CA LYS A 117 -5.77 14.03 -4.93
C LYS A 117 -4.99 12.96 -4.17
N LEU A 118 -4.58 13.24 -2.94
CA LEU A 118 -3.89 12.27 -2.09
C LEU A 118 -4.79 11.07 -1.78
N ILE A 119 -6.06 11.31 -1.44
CA ILE A 119 -7.06 10.24 -1.22
C ILE A 119 -7.26 9.41 -2.49
N ALA A 120 -7.39 10.06 -3.64
CA ALA A 120 -7.54 9.35 -4.91
C ALA A 120 -6.34 8.45 -5.22
N LEU A 121 -5.11 8.94 -5.00
CA LEU A 121 -3.88 8.15 -5.19
C LEU A 121 -3.79 6.97 -4.22
N ILE A 122 -4.13 7.17 -2.95
CA ILE A 122 -4.18 6.10 -1.95
C ILE A 122 -5.20 5.03 -2.38
N THR A 123 -6.38 5.47 -2.81
CA THR A 123 -7.47 4.58 -3.23
C THR A 123 -7.05 3.74 -4.43
N ASP A 124 -6.54 4.35 -5.51
CA ASP A 124 -6.08 3.65 -6.71
C ASP A 124 -4.98 2.63 -6.37
N ALA A 125 -3.98 3.01 -5.57
CA ALA A 125 -2.92 2.09 -5.18
C ALA A 125 -3.44 0.85 -4.41
N PHE A 126 -4.39 1.02 -3.48
CA PHE A 126 -4.96 -0.09 -2.73
C PHE A 126 -5.92 -0.94 -3.56
N GLU A 127 -6.67 -0.35 -4.49
CA GLU A 127 -7.49 -1.12 -5.43
C GLU A 127 -6.63 -2.05 -6.29
N LYS A 128 -5.50 -1.56 -6.82
CA LYS A 128 -4.54 -2.40 -7.55
C LYS A 128 -3.92 -3.48 -6.66
N ARG A 129 -3.66 -3.17 -5.38
CA ARG A 129 -3.11 -4.16 -4.44
C ARG A 129 -4.05 -5.36 -4.26
N ALA A 130 -5.36 -5.11 -4.19
CA ALA A 130 -6.38 -6.12 -3.96
C ALA A 130 -6.56 -7.10 -5.13
N LEU A 131 -6.10 -6.76 -6.34
CA LEU A 131 -6.12 -7.65 -7.48
C LEU A 131 -5.07 -8.77 -7.30
N ILE A 132 -5.48 -10.01 -7.11
CA ILE A 132 -4.58 -11.17 -7.18
C ILE A 132 -4.61 -11.66 -8.64
N GLN A 133 -3.51 -12.25 -9.11
CA GLN A 133 -3.20 -12.56 -10.52
C GLN A 133 -4.40 -13.16 -11.31
N GLU A 134 -4.44 -12.86 -12.62
CA GLU A 134 -5.50 -13.14 -13.63
C GLU A 134 -5.87 -14.62 -13.85
N ASP A 135 -5.99 -15.45 -12.82
CA ASP A 135 -6.65 -16.76 -12.91
C ASP A 135 -8.15 -16.60 -12.61
N GLU A 136 -8.91 -15.95 -13.52
CA GLU A 136 -10.39 -15.87 -13.63
C GLU A 136 -11.28 -15.72 -12.36
N HIS A 137 -10.69 -15.51 -11.17
CA HIS A 137 -11.34 -15.75 -9.88
C HIS A 137 -11.22 -14.57 -8.89
N CYS A 138 -10.85 -13.38 -9.36
CA CYS A 138 -10.92 -12.16 -8.55
C CYS A 138 -11.85 -11.16 -9.23
N LYS A 139 -12.83 -10.64 -8.47
CA LYS A 139 -13.88 -9.80 -9.03
C LYS A 139 -13.66 -8.31 -8.77
N ASN A 140 -13.28 -7.88 -7.57
CA ASN A 140 -13.10 -6.45 -7.27
C ASN A 140 -12.03 -6.18 -6.20
N GLY A 141 -11.27 -5.10 -6.38
CA GLY A 141 -10.55 -4.44 -5.30
C GLY A 141 -11.44 -3.37 -4.69
N ASN A 142 -11.80 -3.49 -3.43
CA ASN A 142 -12.61 -2.49 -2.73
C ASN A 142 -11.79 -1.82 -1.64
N VAL A 143 -11.87 -0.50 -1.54
CA VAL A 143 -11.18 0.27 -0.50
C VAL A 143 -12.22 1.05 0.28
N ARG A 144 -12.18 0.90 1.60
CA ARG A 144 -12.96 1.72 2.52
C ARG A 144 -11.99 2.52 3.38
N ILE A 145 -12.20 3.81 3.48
CA ILE A 145 -11.42 4.67 4.37
C ILE A 145 -12.34 5.04 5.54
N THR A 146 -12.08 4.48 6.72
CA THR A 146 -12.95 4.65 7.90
C THR A 146 -12.39 5.61 8.94
N GLY A 147 -11.12 5.99 8.83
CA GLY A 147 -10.42 6.85 9.77
C GLY A 147 -9.48 7.83 9.08
N LEU A 148 -10.03 8.74 8.27
CA LEU A 148 -9.35 10.01 8.02
C LEU A 148 -9.68 10.92 9.20
N ASP A 149 -8.81 10.92 10.20
CA ASP A 149 -8.82 12.04 11.16
C ASP A 149 -8.32 13.26 10.38
N GLU A 150 -9.25 13.98 9.74
CA GLU A 150 -8.97 15.19 8.95
C GLU A 150 -8.17 16.22 9.75
N SER A 151 -8.23 16.16 11.09
CA SER A 151 -7.46 17.02 12.00
C SER A 151 -5.97 16.67 12.12
N LYS A 152 -5.53 15.50 11.61
CA LYS A 152 -4.14 15.02 11.69
C LYS A 152 -3.39 15.04 10.35
N LEU A 153 -4.02 15.57 9.30
CA LEU A 153 -3.40 15.77 7.99
C LEU A 153 -2.88 17.22 7.80
N VAL A 154 -2.83 17.98 8.90
CA VAL A 154 -2.27 19.34 8.98
C VAL A 154 -0.75 19.30 9.17
#